data_AF-A0A3B0XL99-F1
#
_entry.id   AF-A0A3B0XL99-F1
#
_cell.length_a   1.000
_cell.length_b   1.000
_cell.length_c   1.000
_cell.angle_alpha   90.00
_cell.angle_beta   90.00
_cell.angle_gamma   90.00
#
_symmetry.space_group_name_H-M   'P 1'
#
loop_
_entity.id
_entity.type
_entity.pdbx_description
1 polymer ?
#
loop_
_entity_poly.entity_id
_entity_poly.type
_entity_poly.pdbx_seq_one_letter_code
_entity_poly.pdbx_strand_id
1 'polypeptide(L)'
;MEFTLIISIIAIIVSCFSFYNTHSYRKNFLQNSSYTSNAGKLADLAAELKDNPGILRFYDISEHELKEAGVTANEFSYLYRDFLIGSLYHLNPNAKSTGPFRENSYRYKLLESKHTRQAWPLVKKKIAETKYVERIESTISTIEKKLRTY
;
A
#
# COMPACT_ATOMS: atom_id res chain seq x y z
N MET A 1 47.15 26.95 -21.35
CA MET A 1 46.40 27.65 -20.28
C MET A 1 44.89 27.54 -20.46
N GLU A 2 44.38 27.57 -21.70
CA GLU A 2 42.94 27.49 -21.98
C GLU A 2 42.31 26.12 -21.68
N PHE A 3 43.02 25.02 -21.94
CA PHE A 3 42.49 23.67 -21.73
C PHE A 3 42.21 23.34 -20.25
N THR A 4 43.09 23.76 -19.35
CA THR A 4 42.94 23.60 -17.89
C THR A 4 41.77 24.41 -17.34
N LEU A 5 41.49 25.59 -17.92
CA LEU A 5 40.34 26.42 -17.54
C LEU A 5 39.01 25.74 -17.94
N ILE A 6 38.94 25.19 -19.15
CA ILE A 6 37.76 24.46 -19.64
C ILE A 6 37.45 23.25 -18.76
N ILE A 7 38.45 22.44 -18.42
CA ILE A 7 38.28 21.29 -17.52
C ILE A 7 37.75 21.73 -16.15
N SER A 8 38.29 22.83 -15.61
CA SER A 8 37.89 23.34 -14.29
C SER A 8 36.42 23.80 -14.30
N ILE A 9 35.97 24.47 -15.36
CA ILE A 9 34.57 24.89 -15.54
C ILE A 9 33.65 23.67 -15.63
N ILE A 10 34.02 22.65 -16.42
CA ILE A 10 33.24 21.41 -16.54
C ILE A 10 33.14 20.70 -15.18
N ALA A 11 34.23 20.61 -14.42
CA ALA A 11 34.25 20.01 -13.10
C ALA A 11 33.33 20.75 -12.11
N ILE A 12 33.28 22.08 -12.17
CA ILE A 12 32.36 22.90 -11.36
C ILE A 12 30.91 22.60 -11.75
N ILE A 13 30.58 22.55 -13.04
CA ILE A 13 29.22 22.26 -13.52
C ILE A 13 28.76 20.87 -13.06
N VAL A 14 29.61 19.85 -13.23
CA VAL A 14 29.31 18.48 -12.77
C VAL A 14 29.13 18.44 -11.26
N SER A 15 29.97 19.15 -10.49
CA SER A 15 29.87 19.22 -9.03
C SER A 15 28.56 19.88 -8.58
N CYS A 16 28.17 21.00 -9.20
CA CYS A 16 26.91 21.67 -8.93
C CYS A 16 25.70 20.79 -9.26
N PHE A 17 25.74 20.09 -10.40
CA PHE A 17 24.67 19.18 -10.81
C PHE A 17 24.54 17.99 -9.85
N SER A 18 25.67 17.37 -9.46
CA SER A 18 25.69 16.30 -8.47
C SER A 18 25.20 16.75 -7.09
N PHE A 19 25.56 17.97 -6.66
CA PHE A 19 25.08 18.54 -5.40
C PHE A 19 23.56 18.74 -5.42
N TYR A 20 23.02 19.32 -6.49
CA TYR A 20 21.58 19.51 -6.66
C TYR A 20 20.82 18.18 -6.61
N ASN A 21 21.29 17.18 -7.35
CA ASN A 21 20.69 15.86 -7.34
C ASN A 21 20.75 15.22 -5.95
N THR A 22 21.90 15.28 -5.28
CA THR A 22 22.08 14.73 -3.92
C THR A 22 21.13 15.39 -2.92
N HIS A 23 20.96 16.70 -3.00
CA HIS A 23 20.03 17.44 -2.15
C HIS A 23 18.56 16.98 -2.39
N SER A 24 18.16 16.86 -3.65
CA SER A 24 16.82 16.37 -4.03
C SER A 24 16.60 14.92 -3.56
N TYR A 25 17.56 14.02 -3.79
CA TYR A 25 17.51 12.64 -3.33
C TYR A 25 17.41 12.54 -1.82
N ARG A 26 18.19 13.34 -1.07
CA ARG A 26 18.16 13.34 0.40
C ARG A 26 16.80 13.75 0.94
N LYS A 27 16.16 14.77 0.36
CA LYS A 27 14.82 15.21 0.77
C LYS A 27 13.78 14.11 0.56
N ASN A 28 13.78 13.49 -0.62
CA ASN A 28 12.86 12.40 -0.96
C ASN A 28 13.14 11.14 -0.10
N PHE A 29 14.41 10.84 0.18
CA PHE A 29 14.81 9.71 1.01
C PHE A 29 14.35 9.88 2.45
N LEU A 30 14.55 11.05 3.07
CA LEU A 30 14.11 11.32 4.44
C LEU A 30 12.59 11.22 4.58
N GLN A 31 11.84 11.76 3.61
CA GLN A 31 10.38 11.64 3.58
C GLN A 31 9.96 10.18 3.45
N ASN A 32 10.47 9.45 2.45
CA ASN A 32 10.16 8.04 2.24
C ASN A 32 10.56 7.14 3.42
N SER A 33 11.70 7.44 4.08
CA SER A 33 12.16 6.72 5.27
C SER A 33 11.20 6.89 6.45
N SER A 34 10.65 8.09 6.64
CA SER A 34 9.65 8.34 7.67
C SER A 34 8.34 7.59 7.38
N TYR A 35 7.87 7.64 6.12
CA TYR A 35 6.67 6.91 5.70
C TYR A 35 6.82 5.39 5.86
N THR A 36 7.95 4.83 5.42
CA THR A 36 8.22 3.38 5.53
C THR A 36 8.34 2.92 6.98
N SER A 37 9.02 3.68 7.84
CA SER A 37 9.10 3.39 9.27
C SER A 37 7.72 3.42 9.95
N ASN A 38 6.92 4.44 9.68
CA ASN A 38 5.58 4.54 10.27
C ASN A 38 4.64 3.47 9.72
N ALA A 39 4.74 3.14 8.42
CA ALA A 39 3.98 2.05 7.82
C ALA A 39 4.38 0.69 8.41
N GLY A 40 5.66 0.46 8.69
CA GLY A 40 6.14 -0.72 9.40
C GLY A 40 5.51 -0.85 10.79
N LYS A 41 5.54 0.21 11.59
CA LYS A 41 4.90 0.21 12.93
C LYS A 41 3.40 -0.05 12.87
N LEU A 42 2.69 0.54 11.90
CA LEU A 42 1.26 0.29 11.72
C LEU A 42 0.99 -1.16 11.28
N ALA A 43 1.85 -1.73 10.44
CA ALA A 43 1.76 -3.13 10.04
C ALA A 43 2.04 -4.10 11.19
N ASP A 44 2.94 -3.75 12.10
CA ASP A 44 3.25 -4.54 13.29
C ASP A 44 2.09 -4.49 14.30
N LEU A 45 1.55 -3.29 14.57
CA LEU A 45 0.33 -3.14 15.38
C LEU A 45 -0.86 -3.91 14.79
N ALA A 46 -1.04 -3.88 13.47
CA ALA A 46 -2.08 -4.66 12.80
C ALA A 46 -1.82 -6.17 12.89
N ALA A 47 -0.56 -6.61 13.05
CA ALA A 47 -0.24 -8.01 13.26
C ALA A 47 -0.62 -8.50 14.67
N GLU A 48 -0.54 -7.62 15.68
CA GLU A 48 -0.92 -7.92 17.07
C GLU A 48 -2.43 -8.15 17.24
N LEU A 49 -3.27 -7.68 16.30
CA LEU A 49 -4.71 -7.90 16.31
C LEU A 49 -5.10 -9.38 16.33
N LYS A 50 -4.29 -10.24 15.71
CA LYS A 50 -4.52 -11.70 15.71
C LYS A 50 -4.39 -12.31 17.10
N ASP A 51 -3.48 -11.77 17.92
CA ASP A 51 -3.13 -12.32 19.23
C ASP A 51 -4.05 -11.77 20.32
N ASN A 52 -4.74 -10.66 20.05
CA ASN A 52 -5.72 -10.09 20.95
C ASN A 52 -6.94 -9.51 20.20
N PRO A 53 -7.91 -10.36 19.82
CA PRO A 53 -9.13 -9.94 19.11
C PRO A 53 -9.94 -8.87 19.85
N GLY A 54 -9.79 -8.77 21.18
CA GLY A 54 -10.43 -7.73 21.99
C GLY A 54 -9.98 -6.31 21.63
N ILE A 55 -8.86 -6.14 20.94
CA ILE A 55 -8.36 -4.85 20.45
C ILE A 55 -9.20 -4.35 19.26
N LEU A 56 -9.89 -5.22 18.53
CA LEU A 56 -10.75 -4.83 17.40
C LEU A 56 -11.86 -3.84 17.80
N ARG A 57 -12.25 -3.81 19.09
CA ARG A 57 -13.17 -2.78 19.62
C ARG A 57 -12.63 -1.36 19.46
N PHE A 58 -11.31 -1.16 19.54
CA PHE A 58 -10.67 0.14 19.35
C PHE A 58 -10.61 0.55 17.88
N TYR A 59 -10.90 -0.39 16.98
CA TYR A 59 -11.06 -0.17 15.55
C TYR A 59 -12.54 -0.08 15.16
N ASP A 60 -13.47 -0.02 16.11
CA ASP A 60 -14.93 -0.09 15.88
C ASP A 60 -15.31 -1.26 14.98
N ILE A 61 -14.83 -2.46 15.33
CA ILE A 61 -15.20 -3.72 14.68
C ILE A 61 -15.82 -4.61 15.74
N SER A 62 -17.08 -4.98 15.52
CA SER A 62 -17.79 -5.91 16.38
C SER A 62 -17.62 -7.36 15.92
N GLU A 63 -17.76 -8.32 16.85
CA GLU A 63 -17.85 -9.75 16.48
C GLU A 63 -19.02 -10.04 15.53
N HIS A 64 -20.09 -9.25 15.62
CA HIS A 64 -21.25 -9.36 14.74
C HIS A 64 -20.86 -9.07 13.29
N GLU A 65 -20.16 -7.96 13.04
CA GLU A 65 -19.69 -7.60 11.70
C GLU A 65 -18.74 -8.65 11.11
N LEU A 66 -17.88 -9.25 11.94
CA LEU A 66 -17.00 -10.34 11.52
C LEU A 66 -17.81 -11.59 11.11
N LYS A 67 -18.81 -11.96 11.91
CA LYS A 67 -19.72 -13.07 11.61
C LYS A 67 -20.52 -12.85 10.34
N GLU A 68 -21.06 -11.64 10.14
CA GLU A 68 -21.79 -11.26 8.92
C GLU A 68 -20.89 -11.31 7.68
N ALA A 69 -19.63 -10.87 7.81
CA ALA A 69 -18.63 -10.95 6.76
C ALA A 69 -18.10 -12.39 6.54
N GLY A 70 -18.44 -13.34 7.41
CA GLY A 70 -18.00 -14.72 7.32
C GLY A 70 -16.49 -14.91 7.52
N VAL A 71 -15.87 -14.06 8.35
CA VAL A 71 -14.44 -14.12 8.65
C VAL A 71 -14.17 -14.16 10.14
N THR A 72 -13.11 -14.88 10.52
CA THR A 72 -12.58 -14.85 11.87
C THR A 72 -11.78 -13.57 12.14
N ALA A 73 -11.57 -13.23 13.41
CA ALA A 73 -10.70 -12.12 13.80
C ALA A 73 -9.27 -12.27 13.23
N ASN A 74 -8.75 -13.50 13.16
CA ASN A 74 -7.41 -13.78 12.63
C ASN A 74 -7.32 -13.52 11.13
N GLU A 75 -8.30 -14.02 10.37
CA GLU A 75 -8.37 -13.79 8.92
C GLU A 75 -8.57 -12.30 8.61
N PHE A 76 -9.46 -11.63 9.36
CA PHE A 76 -9.64 -10.18 9.23
C PHE A 76 -8.33 -9.43 9.50
N SER A 77 -7.64 -9.75 10.60
CA SER A 77 -6.37 -9.10 10.98
C SER A 77 -5.31 -9.27 9.90
N TYR A 78 -5.21 -10.49 9.33
CA TYR A 78 -4.32 -10.77 8.20
C TYR A 78 -4.65 -9.89 6.99
N LEU A 79 -5.92 -9.89 6.55
CA LEU A 79 -6.35 -9.12 5.39
C LEU A 79 -6.19 -7.62 5.62
N TYR A 80 -6.60 -7.12 6.79
CA TYR A 80 -6.47 -5.72 7.16
C TYR A 80 -5.02 -5.26 7.10
N ARG A 81 -4.09 -5.99 7.72
CA ARG A 81 -2.65 -5.70 7.66
C ARG A 81 -2.15 -5.67 6.22
N ASP A 82 -2.45 -6.71 5.44
CA ASP A 82 -1.95 -6.83 4.07
C ASP A 82 -2.48 -5.67 3.19
N PHE A 83 -3.76 -5.33 3.28
CA PHE A 83 -4.35 -4.22 2.52
C PHE A 83 -3.93 -2.83 3.04
N LEU A 84 -3.72 -2.68 4.35
CA LEU A 84 -3.22 -1.44 4.95
C LEU A 84 -1.81 -1.11 4.42
N ILE A 85 -0.90 -2.07 4.38
CA ILE A 85 0.45 -1.85 3.81
C ILE A 85 0.34 -1.40 2.35
N GLY A 86 -0.54 -2.03 1.58
CA GLY A 86 -0.79 -1.67 0.18
C GLY A 86 -1.34 -0.25 0.02
N SER A 87 -2.26 0.17 0.89
CA SER A 87 -2.83 1.53 0.86
C SER A 87 -1.80 2.58 1.27
N LEU A 88 -0.99 2.30 2.30
CA LEU A 88 0.08 3.18 2.75
C LEU A 88 1.13 3.41 1.67
N TYR A 89 1.49 2.40 0.88
CA TYR A 89 2.38 2.59 -0.28
C TYR A 89 1.80 3.59 -1.30
N HIS A 90 0.48 3.57 -1.50
CA HIS A 90 -0.22 4.46 -2.43
C HIS A 90 -0.59 5.83 -1.87
N LEU A 91 -0.25 6.12 -0.61
CA LEU A 91 -0.21 7.50 -0.10
C LEU A 91 0.95 8.30 -0.71
N ASN A 92 1.95 7.62 -1.27
CA ASN A 92 3.00 8.30 -2.01
C ASN A 92 2.40 8.90 -3.30
N PRO A 93 2.49 10.23 -3.53
CA PRO A 93 1.92 10.86 -4.72
C PRO A 93 2.54 10.35 -6.03
N ASN A 94 3.73 9.75 -5.97
CA ASN A 94 4.41 9.15 -7.12
C ASN A 94 4.01 7.69 -7.37
N ALA A 95 3.13 7.10 -6.56
CA ALA A 95 2.66 5.73 -6.76
C ALA A 95 1.87 5.63 -8.06
N LYS A 96 2.50 5.01 -9.07
CA LYS A 96 1.86 4.72 -10.34
C LYS A 96 0.98 3.47 -10.18
N SER A 97 -0.31 3.68 -10.17
CA SER A 97 -1.29 2.59 -10.17
C SER A 97 -2.52 3.03 -10.93
N THR A 98 -2.74 2.43 -12.09
CA THR A 98 -3.96 2.58 -12.89
C THR A 98 -4.47 1.19 -13.28
N GLY A 99 -5.79 1.01 -13.20
CA GLY A 99 -6.47 -0.23 -13.56
C GLY A 99 -6.33 -1.38 -12.56
N PRO A 100 -6.95 -2.54 -12.85
CA PRO A 100 -6.98 -3.69 -11.96
C PRO A 100 -5.59 -4.35 -11.78
N PHE A 101 -5.46 -5.23 -10.79
CA PHE A 101 -4.29 -6.10 -10.66
C PHE A 101 -4.20 -7.09 -11.82
N ARG A 102 -2.98 -7.51 -12.16
CA ARG A 102 -2.76 -8.53 -13.20
C ARG A 102 -3.23 -9.90 -12.70
N GLU A 103 -3.84 -10.71 -13.56
CA GLU A 103 -4.45 -12.00 -13.17
C GLU A 103 -3.48 -12.98 -12.46
N ASN A 104 -2.19 -12.92 -12.80
CA ASN A 104 -1.15 -13.76 -12.22
C ASN A 104 -0.46 -13.16 -10.98
N SER A 105 -0.90 -11.99 -10.50
CA SER A 105 -0.32 -11.36 -9.32
C SER A 105 -0.90 -11.94 -8.03
N TYR A 106 -0.09 -11.91 -6.96
CA TYR A 106 -0.53 -12.30 -5.62
C TYR A 106 -1.84 -11.62 -5.20
N ARG A 107 -1.97 -10.29 -5.41
CA ARG A 107 -3.17 -9.54 -5.04
C ARG A 107 -4.40 -9.95 -5.81
N TYR A 108 -4.26 -10.25 -7.11
CA TYR A 108 -5.39 -10.76 -7.88
C TYR A 108 -5.83 -12.12 -7.36
N LYS A 109 -4.90 -13.05 -7.10
CA LYS A 109 -5.20 -14.37 -6.53
C LYS A 109 -5.82 -14.30 -5.14
N LEU A 110 -5.38 -13.37 -4.30
CA LEU A 110 -6.01 -13.13 -3.01
C LEU A 110 -7.46 -12.66 -3.17
N LEU A 111 -7.73 -11.77 -4.14
CA LEU A 111 -9.07 -11.25 -4.45
C LEU A 111 -9.95 -12.22 -5.26
N GLU A 112 -9.38 -13.28 -5.87
CA GLU A 112 -10.14 -14.39 -6.47
C GLU A 112 -10.86 -15.24 -5.40
N SER A 113 -10.40 -15.21 -4.15
CA SER A 113 -11.10 -15.85 -3.04
C SER A 113 -12.42 -15.14 -2.72
N LYS A 114 -13.52 -15.91 -2.64
CA LYS A 114 -14.84 -15.39 -2.22
C LYS A 114 -14.78 -14.80 -0.82
N HIS A 115 -14.07 -15.44 0.11
CA HIS A 115 -13.94 -14.98 1.50
C HIS A 115 -13.26 -13.61 1.57
N THR A 116 -12.19 -13.39 0.80
CA THR A 116 -11.53 -12.08 0.73
C THR A 116 -12.48 -11.00 0.22
N ARG A 117 -13.26 -11.29 -0.84
CA ARG A 117 -14.22 -10.31 -1.38
C ARG A 117 -15.36 -10.01 -0.41
N GLN A 118 -15.81 -10.99 0.37
CA GLN A 118 -16.84 -10.78 1.40
C GLN A 118 -16.31 -9.96 2.59
N ALA A 119 -15.05 -10.15 2.95
CA ALA A 119 -14.39 -9.39 4.01
C ALA A 119 -14.03 -7.95 3.57
N TRP A 120 -13.87 -7.73 2.27
CA TRP A 120 -13.38 -6.47 1.72
C TRP A 120 -14.16 -5.23 2.16
N PRO A 121 -15.52 -5.20 2.15
CA PRO A 121 -16.27 -4.06 2.65
C PRO A 121 -15.91 -3.67 4.10
N LEU A 122 -15.65 -4.66 4.96
CA LEU A 122 -15.25 -4.41 6.34
C LEU A 122 -13.83 -3.84 6.42
N VAL A 123 -12.89 -4.40 5.64
CA VAL A 123 -11.51 -3.90 5.55
C VAL A 123 -11.49 -2.47 5.02
N LYS A 124 -12.25 -2.19 3.95
CA LYS A 124 -12.34 -0.90 3.29
C LYS A 124 -12.73 0.22 4.25
N LYS A 125 -13.66 -0.03 5.17
CA LYS A 125 -14.08 0.96 6.20
C LYS A 125 -12.91 1.46 7.06
N LYS A 126 -11.81 0.70 7.16
CA LYS A 126 -10.70 0.95 8.11
C LYS A 126 -9.41 1.38 7.43
N ILE A 127 -9.41 1.54 6.11
CA ILE A 127 -8.26 2.04 5.34
C ILE A 127 -8.65 3.35 4.65
N ALA A 128 -7.69 4.25 4.49
CA ALA A 128 -7.93 5.51 3.79
C ALA A 128 -8.30 5.28 2.32
N GLU A 129 -9.19 6.12 1.79
CA GLU A 129 -9.49 6.13 0.36
C GLU A 129 -8.24 6.57 -0.42
N THR A 130 -7.76 5.68 -1.28
CA THR A 130 -6.54 5.83 -2.06
C THR A 130 -6.72 5.16 -3.41
N LYS A 131 -5.82 5.45 -4.36
CA LYS A 131 -5.76 4.73 -5.66
C LYS A 131 -5.61 3.21 -5.50
N TYR A 132 -5.14 2.76 -4.34
CA TYR A 132 -5.08 1.33 -4.00
C TYR A 132 -6.47 0.73 -3.78
N VAL A 133 -7.34 1.43 -3.06
CA VAL A 133 -8.74 1.04 -2.84
C VAL A 133 -9.48 0.97 -4.18
N GLU A 134 -9.35 2.01 -5.02
CA GLU A 134 -9.92 2.03 -6.37
C GLU A 134 -9.46 0.83 -7.21
N ARG A 135 -8.18 0.47 -7.10
CA ARG A 135 -7.61 -0.68 -7.82
C ARG A 135 -8.15 -2.02 -7.31
N ILE A 136 -8.36 -2.16 -6.01
CA ILE A 136 -8.99 -3.36 -5.44
C ILE A 136 -10.42 -3.49 -5.94
N GLU A 137 -11.22 -2.41 -5.85
CA GLU A 137 -12.60 -2.38 -6.34
C GLU A 137 -12.69 -2.71 -7.83
N SER A 138 -11.81 -2.10 -8.64
CA SER A 138 -11.71 -2.40 -10.07
C SER A 138 -11.41 -3.87 -10.31
N THR A 139 -10.49 -4.46 -9.54
CA THR A 139 -10.13 -5.88 -9.64
C THR A 139 -11.28 -6.80 -9.25
N ILE A 140 -11.97 -6.50 -8.15
CA ILE A 140 -13.16 -7.24 -7.70
C ILE A 140 -14.24 -7.21 -8.77
N SER A 141 -14.53 -6.03 -9.34
CA SER A 141 -15.51 -5.89 -10.43
C SER A 141 -15.12 -6.71 -11.67
N THR A 142 -13.83 -6.73 -12.04
CA THR A 142 -13.34 -7.58 -13.13
C THR A 142 -13.56 -9.06 -12.85
N ILE A 143 -13.25 -9.53 -11.65
CA ILE A 143 -13.43 -10.93 -11.25
C ILE A 143 -14.91 -11.31 -11.25
N GLU A 144 -15.79 -10.48 -10.69
CA GLU A 144 -17.22 -10.75 -10.65
C GLU A 144 -17.86 -10.82 -12.04
N LYS A 145 -17.44 -9.93 -12.95
CA LYS A 145 -17.88 -10.00 -14.36
C LYS A 145 -17.48 -11.33 -15.01
N LYS A 146 -16.24 -11.78 -14.78
CA LYS A 146 -15.73 -13.05 -15.29
C LYS A 146 -16.51 -14.25 -14.71
N LEU A 147 -16.83 -14.23 -13.42
CA LEU A 147 -17.60 -15.29 -12.76
C LEU A 147 -19.05 -15.40 -13.25
N ARG A 148 -19.65 -14.33 -13.79
CA ARG A 148 -21.00 -14.36 -14.37
C ARG A 148 -21.05 -14.86 -15.82
N THR A 149 -19.89 -14.97 -16.47
CA THR A 149 -19.81 -15.41 -17.87
C THR A 149 -19.62 -16.92 -18.02
N TYR A 150 -19.46 -17.63 -16.91
CA TYR A 150 -19.39 -19.09 -16.80
C TYR A 150 -20.60 -19.60 -16.01
#